data_AF-A0A841NXF6-F1
#
_entry.id   AF-A0A841NXF6-F1
#
_cell.length_a   1.000
_cell.length_b   1.000
_cell.length_c   1.000
_cell.angle_alpha   90.00
_cell.angle_beta   90.00
_cell.angle_gamma   90.00
#
_symmetry.space_group_name_H-M   'P 1'
#
loop_
_entity.id
_entity.type
_entity.pdbx_description
1 polymer ?
#
loop_
_entity_poly.entity_id
_entity_poly.type
_entity_poly.pdbx_seq_one_letter_code
_entity_poly.pdbx_strand_id
1 'polypeptide(L)' 'MTSSNSSSSRAIRERLWKRVQEHAGPPPKGMKRPATQWVKPGLIGHVKHLRGEDDLRHASLQDFREEGT' A
#
# COMPACT_ATOMS: atom_id res chain seq x y z
N MET A 1 -7.65 -33.37 0.47
CA MET A 1 -8.57 -32.36 -0.07
C MET A 1 -8.24 -31.02 0.59
N THR A 2 -7.72 -30.09 -0.22
CA THR A 2 -7.55 -28.62 -0.04
C THR A 2 -8.11 -28.02 1.25
N SER A 3 -7.36 -27.22 2.02
CA SER A 3 -7.10 -25.82 1.66
C SER A 3 -6.02 -25.18 2.53
N SER A 4 -4.85 -24.92 1.95
CA SER A 4 -3.84 -24.02 2.55
C SER A 4 -4.23 -22.58 2.23
N ASN A 5 -5.02 -21.96 3.11
CA ASN A 5 -5.43 -20.56 2.97
C ASN A 5 -4.39 -19.61 3.58
N SER A 6 -3.42 -19.14 2.77
CA SER A 6 -2.54 -18.02 3.18
C SER A 6 -1.82 -17.33 2.00
N SER A 7 -2.52 -17.04 0.89
CA SER A 7 -1.95 -16.35 -0.29
C SER A 7 -2.48 -14.91 -0.50
N SER A 8 -3.35 -14.41 0.38
CA SER A 8 -4.05 -13.14 0.12
C SER A 8 -3.13 -11.91 0.18
N SER A 9 -2.20 -11.85 1.13
CA SER A 9 -1.31 -10.69 1.32
C SER A 9 -0.20 -10.58 0.28
N ARG A 10 0.31 -11.71 -0.22
CA ARG A 10 1.37 -11.71 -1.26
C ARG A 10 0.84 -11.22 -2.61
N ALA A 11 -0.36 -11.66 -3.00
CA ALA A 11 -0.99 -11.23 -4.25
C ALA A 11 -1.26 -9.72 -4.27
N ILE A 12 -1.74 -9.16 -3.15
CA ILE A 12 -1.99 -7.72 -3.01
C ILE A 12 -0.66 -6.95 -3.07
N ARG A 13 0.38 -7.41 -2.35
CA ARG A 13 1.71 -6.79 -2.39
C ARG A 13 2.30 -6.78 -3.80
N GLU A 14 2.19 -7.87 -4.54
CA GLU A 14 2.68 -7.97 -5.93
C GLU A 14 1.98 -6.99 -6.86
N ARG A 15 0.64 -6.90 -6.78
CA ARG A 15 -0.17 -5.94 -7.55
C ARG A 15 0.21 -4.50 -7.21
N LEU A 16 0.35 -4.20 -5.91
CA LEU A 16 0.79 -2.90 -5.44
C LEU A 16 2.18 -2.57 -5.98
N TRP A 17 3.12 -3.51 -5.93
CA TRP A 17 4.49 -3.31 -6.37
C TRP A 17 4.62 -3.05 -7.89
N LYS A 18 3.82 -3.74 -8.71
CA LYS A 18 3.74 -3.43 -10.14
C LYS A 18 3.27 -2.00 -10.38
N ARG A 19 2.23 -1.57 -9.66
CA ARG A 19 1.68 -0.21 -9.80
C ARG A 19 2.66 0.86 -9.31
N VAL A 20 3.38 0.60 -8.21
CA VAL A 20 4.42 1.49 -7.69
C VAL A 20 5.52 1.74 -8.72
N GLN A 21 5.91 0.72 -9.49
CA GLN A 21 6.89 0.86 -10.56
C GLN A 21 6.33 1.67 -11.75
N GLU A 22 5.10 1.41 -12.17
CA GLU A 22 4.45 2.15 -13.28
C GLU A 22 4.17 3.62 -12.95
N HIS A 23 3.81 3.91 -11.69
CA HIS A 23 3.43 5.25 -11.20
C HIS A 23 4.52 5.90 -10.36
N ALA A 24 5.75 5.41 -10.48
CA ALA A 24 6.92 6.00 -9.85
C ALA A 24 7.02 7.50 -10.20
N GLY A 25 7.10 8.34 -9.17
CA GLY A 25 7.09 9.79 -9.30
C GLY A 25 8.20 10.46 -8.51
N PRO A 26 8.41 11.78 -8.72
CA PRO A 26 9.36 12.53 -7.93
C PRO A 26 8.94 12.59 -6.46
N PRO A 27 9.90 12.64 -5.52
CA PRO A 27 9.60 12.80 -4.11
C PRO A 27 8.82 14.09 -3.83
N PRO A 28 7.84 14.06 -2.92
CA PRO A 28 7.17 15.26 -2.46
C PRO A 28 8.18 16.20 -1.79
N LYS A 29 7.97 17.51 -1.99
CA LYS A 29 8.89 18.58 -1.57
C LYS A 29 9.13 18.50 -0.06
N GLY A 30 10.39 18.33 0.34
CA GLY A 30 10.81 18.31 1.75
C GLY A 30 10.94 16.92 2.38
N MET A 31 10.62 15.82 1.67
CA MET A 31 10.71 14.48 2.24
C MET A 31 11.88 13.67 1.64
N LYS A 32 12.97 13.55 2.40
CA LYS A 32 14.15 12.74 2.04
C LYS A 32 14.07 11.36 2.72
N ARG A 33 13.46 10.39 2.04
CA ARG A 33 13.52 8.97 2.44
C ARG A 33 14.29 8.20 1.38
N PRO A 34 15.57 7.85 1.62
CA PRO A 34 16.43 7.25 0.59
C PRO A 34 15.99 5.83 0.19
N ALA A 35 15.22 5.13 1.04
CA ALA A 35 14.75 3.78 0.80
C ALA A 35 13.26 3.70 0.39
N THR A 36 12.66 4.82 -0.04
CA THR A 36 11.22 4.88 -0.35
C THR A 36 10.99 5.29 -1.80
N GLN A 37 10.38 4.41 -2.58
CA GLN A 37 9.86 4.74 -3.90
C GLN A 37 8.60 5.59 -3.75
N TRP A 38 8.62 6.80 -4.30
CA TRP A 38 7.46 7.66 -4.34
C TRP A 38 6.55 7.28 -5.49
N VAL A 39 5.25 7.28 -5.22
CA VAL A 39 4.21 7.08 -6.21
C VAL A 39 3.41 8.35 -6.39
N LYS A 40 2.86 8.55 -7.59
CA LYS A 40 1.89 9.61 -7.83
C LYS A 40 0.68 9.46 -6.87
N PRO A 41 0.12 10.57 -6.38
CA PRO A 41 -1.13 10.53 -5.63
C PRO A 41 -2.27 9.95 -6.50
N GLY A 42 -3.25 9.28 -5.88
CA GLY A 42 -4.34 8.56 -6.55
C GLY A 42 -4.48 7.09 -6.14
N LEU A 43 -3.60 6.59 -5.26
CA LEU A 43 -3.72 5.24 -4.70
C LEU A 43 -4.38 5.30 -3.31
N ILE A 44 -5.53 4.64 -3.16
CA ILE A 44 -6.28 4.60 -1.90
C ILE A 44 -6.13 3.20 -1.29
N GLY A 45 -5.44 3.11 -0.15
CA GLY A 45 -5.29 1.86 0.61
C GLY A 45 -6.37 1.70 1.68
N HIS A 46 -7.01 0.53 1.75
CA HIS A 46 -7.85 0.13 2.87
C HIS A 46 -7.00 -0.65 3.87
N VAL A 47 -6.85 -0.09 5.07
CA VAL A 47 -6.03 -0.67 6.13
C VAL A 47 -6.87 -0.98 7.35
N LYS A 48 -6.59 -2.13 7.99
CA LYS A 48 -7.11 -2.43 9.32
C LYS A 48 -6.06 -2.01 10.34
N HIS A 49 -6.42 -1.13 11.26
CA HIS A 49 -5.56 -0.66 12.35
C HIS A 49 -6.31 -0.73 13.69
N LEU A 50 -5.59 -0.56 14.80
CA LEU A 50 -6.20 -0.48 16.13
C LEU A 50 -6.95 0.86 16.30
N ARG A 51 -8.11 0.83 16.97
CA ARG A 51 -8.91 2.02 17.26
C ARG A 51 -8.40 2.67 18.55
N GLY A 52 -8.25 4.00 18.56
CA GLY A 52 -7.89 4.77 19.76
C GLY A 52 -6.45 5.30 19.78
N GLU A 53 -5.68 5.08 18.71
CA GLU A 53 -4.37 5.71 18.51
C GLU A 53 -4.44 6.73 17.37
N ASP A 54 -3.71 7.85 17.51
CA ASP A 54 -3.64 8.94 16.51
C ASP A 54 -2.90 8.48 15.23
N ASP A 55 -1.93 7.58 15.42
CA ASP A 55 -1.18 6.93 14.35
C ASP A 55 -1.80 5.59 13.94
N LEU A 56 -1.66 5.23 12.66
CA LEU A 56 -2.01 3.91 12.11
C LEU A 56 -0.99 2.82 12.54
N ARG A 57 -0.84 2.61 13.84
CA ARG A 57 0.04 1.58 14.41
C ARG A 57 -0.59 0.20 14.22
N HIS A 58 0.28 -0.79 13.96
CA HIS A 58 -0.13 -2.17 13.64
C HIS A 58 -1.07 -2.28 12.43
N ALA A 59 -1.03 -1.31 11.51
CA ALA A 59 -1.84 -1.33 10.31
C ALA A 59 -1.47 -2.52 9.40
N SER A 60 -2.49 -3.26 8.97
CA SER A 60 -2.38 -4.27 7.93
C SER A 60 -3.15 -3.83 6.70
N LEU A 61 -2.48 -3.83 5.54
CA LEU A 61 -3.10 -3.51 4.26
C LEU A 61 -4.05 -4.64 3.87
N GLN A 62 -5.34 -4.32 3.80
CA GLN A 62 -6.39 -5.28 3.47
C GLN A 62 -6.66 -5.32 1.97
N ASP A 63 -6.73 -4.14 1.34
CA ASP A 63 -6.93 -4.00 -0.10
C ASP A 63 -6.51 -2.58 -0.53
N PHE A 64 -6.46 -2.31 -1.82
CA PHE A 64 -6.22 -0.97 -2.34
C PHE A 64 -6.95 -0.78 -3.66
N ARG A 65 -7.43 0.43 -3.89
CA ARG A 65 -8.07 0.85 -5.14
C ARG A 65 -7.37 2.07 -5.70
N GLU A 66 -7.54 2.26 -6.99
CA GLU A 66 -7.16 3.49 -7.65
C GLU A 66 -8.34 4.45 -7.55
N GLU A 67 -8.06 5.69 -7.18
CA GLU A 67 -9.02 6.76 -7.36
C GLU A 67 -9.22 6.92 -8.87
N GLY A 68 -10.28 6.29 -9.38
CA GLY A 68 -10.72 6.52 -10.74
C GLY A 68 -11.09 7.98 -10.89
N THR A 69 -10.40 8.66 -11.79
CA THR A 69 -10.77 9.96 -12.36
C THR A 69 -12.26 10.03 -12.70
#